data_AF-A0A929I186-F1
#
_entry.id   AF-A0A929I186-F1
#
_cell.length_a   1.000
_cell.length_b   1.000
_cell.length_c   1.000
_cell.angle_alpha   90.00
_cell.angle_beta   90.00
_cell.angle_gamma   90.00
#
_symmetry.space_group_name_H-M   'P 1'
#
loop_
_entity.id
_entity.type
_entity.pdbx_description
1 polymer ?
#
loop_
_entity_poly.entity_id
_entity_poly.type
_entity_poly.pdbx_seq_one_letter_code
_entity_poly.pdbx_strand_id
1 'polypeptide(L)'
;LSSPSITTLDNQTALIESGQDVPYQSVEDGEVKVEYKKAVLALRVIPHVIDGNTLKMYIKVNKDEPDFSRTVLGNPTIITKNAETNVIQNDGQTIVIGGLSKQTSSRSKTGTPFLEDIPGLGYLFKRKSSADQMEELLIFITPHILKPRTLGGTP
;
A
#
# COMPACT_ATOMS: atom_id res chain seq x y z
N LEU A 1 9.34 5.14 -0.64
CA LEU A 1 8.96 5.03 0.79
C LEU A 1 7.96 6.13 1.08
N SER A 2 6.86 5.81 1.75
CA SER A 2 5.88 6.81 2.16
C SER A 2 5.71 6.71 3.67
N SER A 3 5.77 7.83 4.37
CA SER A 3 5.83 7.88 5.84
C SER A 3 4.86 8.95 6.37
N PRO A 4 3.55 8.69 6.33
CA PRO A 4 2.57 9.63 6.87
C PRO A 4 2.71 9.70 8.39
N SER A 5 2.58 10.89 8.94
CA SER A 5 2.52 11.13 10.39
C SER A 5 1.37 12.07 10.70
N ILE A 6 0.76 11.89 11.87
CA ILE A 6 -0.35 12.71 12.34
C ILE A 6 -0.30 12.82 13.86
N THR A 7 -0.70 13.99 14.37
CA THR A 7 -0.83 14.26 15.80
C THR A 7 -2.29 14.48 16.13
N THR A 8 -2.73 13.93 17.27
CA THR A 8 -4.11 14.07 17.74
C THR A 8 -4.16 14.01 19.26
N LEU A 9 -5.31 14.39 19.82
CA LEU A 9 -5.59 14.26 21.24
C LEU A 9 -5.96 12.81 21.59
N ASP A 10 -5.87 12.50 22.87
CA ASP A 10 -6.32 11.21 23.41
C ASP A 10 -7.82 10.99 23.13
N ASN A 11 -8.18 9.77 22.72
CA ASN A 11 -9.52 9.36 22.30
C ASN A 11 -10.12 10.16 21.12
N GLN A 12 -9.32 10.91 20.37
CA GLN A 12 -9.78 11.67 19.20
C GLN A 12 -9.34 11.01 17.89
N THR A 13 -10.30 10.85 16.98
CA THR A 13 -10.03 10.30 15.64
C THR A 13 -9.23 11.30 14.82
N ALA A 14 -8.18 10.81 14.16
CA ALA A 14 -7.36 11.60 13.27
C ALA A 14 -7.20 10.91 11.92
N LEU A 15 -7.15 11.70 10.85
CA LEU A 15 -6.99 11.22 9.48
C LEU A 15 -6.01 12.14 8.74
N ILE A 16 -5.00 11.53 8.10
CA ILE A 16 -4.16 12.18 7.10
C ILE A 16 -4.28 11.40 5.79
N GLU A 17 -4.49 12.10 4.69
CA GLU A 17 -4.54 11.55 3.34
C GLU A 17 -3.56 12.32 2.45
N SER A 18 -2.83 11.62 1.59
CA SER A 18 -1.95 12.21 0.58
C SER A 18 -2.03 11.40 -0.69
N GLY A 19 -2.30 12.06 -1.81
CA GLY A 19 -2.44 11.40 -3.11
C GLY A 19 -3.13 12.28 -4.13
N GLN A 20 -3.80 11.66 -5.08
CA GLN A 20 -4.43 12.34 -6.21
C GLN A 20 -5.73 11.67 -6.61
N ASP A 21 -6.60 12.43 -7.27
CA ASP A 21 -7.81 11.90 -7.88
C ASP A 21 -7.53 11.45 -9.31
N VAL A 22 -7.93 10.22 -9.63
CA VAL A 22 -7.76 9.59 -10.94
C VAL A 22 -9.10 9.64 -11.68
N PRO A 23 -9.18 10.24 -12.88
CA PRO A 23 -10.41 10.29 -13.64
C PRO A 23 -10.70 8.93 -14.30
N TYR A 24 -11.94 8.48 -14.16
CA TYR A 24 -12.52 7.29 -14.79
C TYR A 24 -13.60 7.74 -15.75
N GLN A 25 -13.41 7.42 -17.03
CA GLN A 25 -14.38 7.71 -18.07
C GLN A 25 -15.31 6.50 -18.24
N SER A 26 -16.63 6.74 -18.21
CA SER A 26 -17.64 5.74 -18.56
C SER A 26 -18.54 6.29 -19.67
N VAL A 27 -19.12 5.40 -20.45
CA VAL A 27 -20.11 5.74 -21.47
C VAL A 27 -21.45 5.19 -21.00
N GLU A 28 -22.41 6.07 -20.79
CA GLU A 28 -23.78 5.74 -20.36
C GLU A 28 -24.74 6.48 -21.30
N ASP A 29 -25.65 5.76 -21.95
CA ASP A 29 -26.61 6.29 -22.93
C ASP A 29 -25.99 7.16 -24.06
N GLY A 30 -24.73 6.90 -24.42
CA GLY A 30 -24.02 7.64 -25.46
C GLY A 30 -23.35 8.94 -24.98
N GLU A 31 -23.50 9.29 -23.70
CA GLU A 31 -22.80 10.40 -23.07
C GLU A 31 -21.52 9.92 -22.35
N VAL A 32 -20.46 10.73 -22.41
CA VAL A 32 -19.23 10.49 -21.66
C VAL A 32 -19.38 11.09 -20.27
N LYS A 33 -19.36 10.24 -19.23
CA LYS A 33 -19.30 10.64 -17.83
C LYS A 33 -17.90 10.46 -17.29
N VAL A 34 -17.46 11.38 -16.43
CA VAL A 34 -16.17 11.33 -15.75
C VAL A 34 -16.40 11.24 -14.24
N GLU A 35 -15.95 10.16 -13.62
CA GLU A 35 -15.94 9.96 -12.17
C GLU A 35 -14.51 10.03 -11.64
N TYR A 36 -14.28 10.70 -10.52
CA TYR A 36 -12.95 10.78 -9.91
C TYR A 36 -12.81 9.75 -8.79
N LYS A 37 -11.80 8.88 -8.89
CA LYS A 37 -11.44 7.91 -7.85
C LYS A 37 -10.17 8.33 -7.13
N LYS A 38 -10.22 8.38 -5.80
CA LYS A 38 -9.06 8.67 -4.96
C LYS A 38 -8.01 7.56 -5.10
N ALA A 39 -6.78 7.95 -5.38
CA ALA A 39 -5.59 7.11 -5.21
C ALA A 39 -4.70 7.78 -4.16
N VAL A 40 -4.89 7.37 -2.90
CA VAL A 40 -4.29 8.03 -1.74
C VAL A 40 -3.58 7.04 -0.83
N LEU A 41 -2.55 7.53 -0.15
CA LEU A 41 -2.07 6.96 1.09
C LEU A 41 -2.79 7.65 2.25
N ALA A 42 -3.56 6.87 3.00
CA ALA A 42 -4.34 7.31 4.14
C ALA A 42 -3.90 6.60 5.43
N LEU A 43 -3.75 7.38 6.50
CA LEU A 43 -3.57 6.88 7.87
C LEU A 43 -4.71 7.44 8.72
N ARG A 44 -5.53 6.54 9.26
CA ARG A 44 -6.53 6.85 10.28
C ARG A 44 -6.13 6.21 11.60
N VAL A 45 -6.18 6.97 12.68
CA VAL A 45 -5.81 6.49 14.02
C VAL A 45 -6.77 7.01 15.07
N ILE A 46 -7.04 6.20 16.09
CA ILE A 46 -7.72 6.58 17.32
C ILE A 46 -6.84 6.08 18.47
N PRO A 47 -6.08 6.97 19.14
CA PRO A 47 -5.26 6.58 20.28
C PRO A 47 -6.07 6.61 21.58
N HIS A 48 -5.63 5.79 22.53
CA HIS A 48 -6.07 5.76 23.91
C HIS A 48 -4.84 5.54 24.81
N VAL A 49 -4.48 6.55 25.60
CA VAL A 49 -3.37 6.49 26.54
C VAL A 49 -3.81 5.71 27.79
N ILE A 50 -3.27 4.51 27.98
CA ILE A 50 -3.59 3.67 29.15
C ILE A 50 -2.89 4.20 30.39
N ASP A 51 -1.61 4.55 30.25
CA ASP A 51 -0.77 5.11 31.28
C ASP A 51 0.26 6.07 30.65
N GLY A 52 1.17 6.65 31.45
CA GLY A 52 2.16 7.62 30.96
C GLY A 52 3.16 7.11 29.91
N ASN A 53 3.15 5.83 29.56
CA ASN A 53 4.07 5.18 28.61
C ASN A 53 3.37 4.22 27.64
N THR A 54 2.15 3.75 27.91
CA THR A 54 1.47 2.70 27.13
C THR A 54 0.27 3.27 26.39
N LEU A 55 0.18 3.01 25.08
CA LEU A 55 -0.96 3.41 24.25
C LEU A 55 -1.67 2.19 23.66
N LYS A 56 -2.99 2.20 23.69
CA LYS A 56 -3.84 1.40 22.81
C LYS A 56 -4.20 2.24 21.60
N MET A 57 -4.11 1.70 20.40
CA MET A 57 -4.46 2.41 19.18
C MET A 57 -5.29 1.54 18.26
N TYR A 58 -6.40 2.09 17.77
CA TYR A 58 -7.03 1.61 16.55
C TYR A 58 -6.34 2.28 15.37
N ILE A 59 -5.88 1.50 14.40
CA ILE A 59 -5.10 1.98 13.27
C ILE A 59 -5.66 1.39 11.99
N LYS A 60 -5.90 2.24 11.01
CA LYS A 60 -6.24 1.86 9.64
C LYS A 60 -5.33 2.58 8.66
N VAL A 61 -4.57 1.80 7.90
CA VAL A 61 -3.70 2.28 6.83
C VAL A 61 -4.27 1.79 5.51
N ASN A 62 -4.44 2.69 4.56
CA ASN A 62 -4.84 2.38 3.20
C ASN A 62 -3.87 3.03 2.22
N LYS A 63 -3.48 2.31 1.19
CA LYS A 63 -2.64 2.79 0.11
C LYS A 63 -3.25 2.33 -1.21
N ASP A 64 -3.77 3.29 -1.95
CA ASP A 64 -4.35 3.08 -3.27
C ASP A 64 -3.41 3.68 -4.33
N GLU A 65 -3.03 2.86 -5.32
CA GLU A 65 -2.13 3.26 -6.41
C GLU A 65 -2.75 2.93 -7.77
N PRO A 66 -2.76 3.86 -8.74
CA PRO A 66 -3.23 3.55 -10.08
C PRO A 66 -2.23 2.65 -10.81
N ASP A 67 -2.73 1.55 -11.36
CA ASP A 67 -2.00 0.62 -12.22
C ASP A 67 -2.40 0.82 -13.68
N PHE A 68 -1.51 1.51 -14.40
CA PHE A 68 -1.65 1.76 -15.84
C PHE A 68 -1.23 0.58 -16.71
N SER A 69 -0.65 -0.49 -16.14
CA SER A 69 -0.31 -1.70 -16.89
C SER A 69 -1.53 -2.56 -17.21
N ARG A 70 -2.61 -2.40 -16.45
CA ARG A 70 -3.88 -3.10 -16.62
C ARG A 70 -4.99 -2.06 -16.69
N THR A 71 -5.43 -1.74 -17.90
CA THR A 71 -6.48 -0.75 -18.13
C THR A 71 -7.76 -1.40 -18.67
N VAL A 72 -8.90 -0.82 -18.32
CA VAL A 72 -10.22 -1.19 -18.87
C VAL A 72 -10.83 0.08 -19.45
N LEU A 73 -11.06 0.09 -20.76
CA LEU A 73 -11.55 1.27 -21.48
C LEU A 73 -10.68 2.53 -21.25
N GLY A 74 -9.35 2.36 -21.17
CA GLY A 74 -8.41 3.44 -20.91
C GLY A 74 -8.30 3.87 -19.44
N ASN A 75 -9.17 3.38 -18.56
CA ASN A 75 -9.08 3.64 -17.13
C ASN A 75 -8.10 2.66 -16.46
N PRO A 76 -7.16 3.13 -15.61
CA PRO A 76 -6.28 2.23 -14.88
C PRO A 76 -7.07 1.35 -13.91
N THR A 77 -6.47 0.26 -13.45
CA THR A 77 -6.98 -0.44 -12.25
C THR A 77 -6.41 0.23 -11.00
N ILE A 78 -7.05 0.06 -9.84
CA ILE A 78 -6.49 0.53 -8.56
C ILE A 78 -5.93 -0.68 -7.82
N ILE A 79 -4.65 -0.60 -7.46
CA ILE A 79 -4.03 -1.54 -6.52
C ILE A 79 -4.25 -0.97 -5.12
N THR A 80 -5.10 -1.65 -4.36
CA THR A 80 -5.39 -1.31 -2.96
C THR A 80 -4.59 -2.21 -2.01
N LYS A 81 -3.92 -1.56 -1.07
CA LYS A 81 -3.26 -2.21 0.08
C LYS A 81 -3.89 -1.64 1.35
N ASN A 82 -4.43 -2.50 2.19
CA ASN A 82 -5.16 -2.09 3.39
C ASN A 82 -4.72 -2.94 4.59
N ALA A 83 -4.47 -2.29 5.72
CA ALA A 83 -4.28 -2.94 7.00
C ALA A 83 -5.09 -2.21 8.08
N GLU A 84 -5.82 -2.98 8.88
CA GLU A 84 -6.64 -2.47 9.97
C GLU A 84 -6.39 -3.34 11.20
N THR A 85 -6.04 -2.72 12.32
CA THR A 85 -5.70 -3.44 13.55
C THR A 85 -5.94 -2.61 14.81
N ASN A 86 -6.02 -3.30 15.93
CA ASN A 86 -5.98 -2.72 17.27
C ASN A 86 -4.73 -3.24 17.97
N VAL A 87 -3.86 -2.34 18.42
CA VAL A 87 -2.58 -2.72 19.04
C VAL A 87 -2.38 -1.96 20.34
N ILE A 88 -1.62 -2.58 21.26
CA ILE A 88 -1.11 -1.93 22.47
C ILE A 88 0.41 -1.87 22.33
N GLN A 89 0.97 -0.68 22.44
CA GLN A 89 2.41 -0.47 22.28
C GLN A 89 2.89 0.63 23.23
N ASN A 90 4.15 0.52 23.67
CA ASN A 90 4.77 1.59 24.44
C ASN A 90 5.17 2.78 23.56
N ASP A 91 5.24 3.95 24.18
CA ASP A 91 5.74 5.19 23.62
C ASP A 91 7.13 4.99 22.99
N GLY A 92 7.31 5.46 21.76
CA GLY A 92 8.54 5.35 20.98
C GLY A 92 8.90 3.95 20.47
N GLN A 93 8.14 2.90 20.80
CA GLN A 93 8.41 1.56 20.29
C GLN A 93 7.74 1.33 18.93
N THR A 94 8.50 0.77 18.00
CA THR A 94 7.99 0.48 16.65
C THR A 94 7.38 -0.91 16.59
N ILE A 95 6.17 -1.01 16.04
CA ILE A 95 5.45 -2.26 15.79
C ILE A 95 5.25 -2.49 14.30
N VAL A 96 5.35 -3.75 13.87
CA VAL A 96 4.95 -4.20 12.54
C VAL A 96 3.48 -4.64 12.61
N ILE A 97 2.60 -3.94 11.90
CA ILE A 97 1.15 -4.22 11.97
C ILE A 97 0.63 -5.08 10.81
N GLY A 98 1.44 -5.33 9.78
CA GLY A 98 1.02 -6.15 8.65
C GLY A 98 2.14 -6.43 7.65
N GLY A 99 1.99 -7.58 6.98
CA GLY A 99 2.86 -8.11 5.93
C GLY A 99 2.03 -8.74 4.81
N LEU A 100 2.15 -8.28 3.57
CA LEU A 100 1.57 -8.94 2.38
C LEU A 100 2.68 -9.33 1.42
N SER A 101 2.84 -10.62 1.14
CA SER A 101 3.81 -11.14 0.17
C SER A 101 3.07 -11.70 -1.04
N LYS A 102 3.43 -11.26 -2.24
CA LYS A 102 2.87 -11.73 -3.51
C LYS A 102 4.00 -12.22 -4.41
N GLN A 103 4.01 -13.52 -4.68
CA GLN A 103 4.93 -14.14 -5.63
C GLN A 103 4.22 -14.39 -6.96
N THR A 104 4.76 -13.85 -8.05
CA THR A 104 4.31 -14.09 -9.42
C THR A 104 5.43 -14.82 -10.17
N SER A 105 5.19 -16.07 -10.55
CA SER A 105 6.12 -16.84 -11.39
C SER A 105 5.53 -16.98 -12.79
N SER A 106 6.24 -16.46 -13.80
CA SER A 106 5.90 -16.60 -15.22
C SER A 106 6.96 -17.46 -15.89
N ARG A 107 6.55 -18.61 -16.44
CA ARG A 107 7.40 -19.47 -17.26
C ARG A 107 6.81 -19.49 -18.67
N SER A 108 7.52 -18.92 -19.63
CA SER A 108 7.20 -19.07 -21.05
C SER A 108 8.29 -19.85 -21.76
N LYS A 109 7.86 -20.78 -22.62
CA LYS A 109 8.72 -21.52 -23.53
C LYS A 109 8.16 -21.27 -24.93
N THR A 110 8.95 -20.64 -25.78
CA THR A 110 8.60 -20.40 -27.18
C THR A 110 9.64 -21.09 -28.04
N GLY A 111 9.19 -21.93 -28.97
CA GLY A 111 10.04 -22.61 -29.94
C GLY A 111 9.37 -22.68 -31.29
N THR A 112 10.17 -22.75 -32.35
CA THR A 112 9.66 -22.88 -33.73
C THR A 112 9.21 -24.34 -33.95
N PRO A 113 7.96 -24.59 -34.41
CA PRO A 113 7.51 -25.94 -34.72
C PRO A 113 8.49 -26.66 -35.66
N PHE A 114 8.70 -27.97 -35.47
CA PHE A 114 9.67 -28.85 -36.18
C PHE A 114 11.17 -28.65 -35.86
N LEU A 115 11.68 -27.44 -35.67
CA LEU A 115 13.12 -27.24 -35.36
C LEU A 115 13.46 -27.45 -33.89
N GLU A 116 12.46 -27.44 -33.01
CA GLU A 116 12.61 -27.58 -31.57
C GLU A 116 13.11 -28.99 -31.15
N ASP A 117 12.81 -30.03 -31.93
CA ASP A 117 13.06 -31.43 -31.57
C ASP A 117 14.29 -32.06 -32.26
N ILE A 118 15.04 -31.28 -33.06
CA ILE A 118 16.24 -31.78 -33.74
C ILE A 118 17.38 -31.99 -32.72
N PRO A 119 17.91 -33.22 -32.58
CA PRO A 119 19.07 -33.50 -31.73
C PRO A 119 20.28 -32.68 -32.20
N GLY A 120 20.92 -31.95 -31.30
CA GLY A 120 22.10 -31.12 -31.59
C GLY A 120 21.83 -29.66 -31.98
N LEU A 121 20.66 -29.33 -32.57
CA LEU A 121 20.33 -27.96 -33.01
C LEU A 121 19.15 -27.32 -32.26
N GLY A 122 18.30 -28.13 -31.59
CA GLY A 122 17.09 -27.64 -30.92
C GLY A 122 17.31 -26.61 -29.79
N TYR A 123 18.52 -26.50 -29.25
CA TYR A 123 18.85 -25.47 -28.24
C TYR A 123 18.94 -24.05 -28.80
N LEU A 124 19.27 -23.88 -30.09
CA LEU A 124 19.34 -22.57 -30.76
C LEU A 124 17.96 -22.04 -31.17
N PHE A 125 16.96 -22.94 -31.25
CA PHE A 125 15.58 -22.63 -31.65
C PHE A 125 14.57 -22.68 -30.50
N LYS A 126 15.05 -22.84 -29.26
CA LYS A 126 14.27 -22.77 -28.01
C LYS A 126 14.57 -21.46 -27.30
N ARG A 127 13.54 -20.65 -27.02
CA ARG A 127 13.64 -19.52 -26.09
C ARG A 127 12.87 -19.86 -24.81
N LYS A 128 13.59 -19.95 -23.70
CA LYS A 128 13.01 -20.07 -22.36
C LYS A 128 13.09 -18.71 -21.69
N SER A 129 11.97 -18.19 -21.22
CA SER A 129 11.91 -17.00 -20.38
C SER A 129 11.22 -17.36 -19.07
N SER A 130 11.92 -17.16 -17.96
CA SER A 130 11.37 -17.26 -16.62
C SER A 130 11.45 -15.88 -15.97
N ALA A 131 10.35 -15.42 -15.39
CA ALA A 131 10.31 -14.19 -14.61
C ALA A 131 9.64 -14.50 -13.27
N ASP A 132 10.37 -14.31 -12.17
CA ASP A 132 9.85 -14.43 -10.81
C ASP A 132 9.82 -13.03 -10.18
N GLN A 133 8.65 -12.57 -9.75
CA GLN A 133 8.44 -11.27 -9.12
C GLN A 133 7.86 -11.49 -7.71
N MET A 134 8.57 -11.04 -6.68
CA MET A 134 8.11 -11.02 -5.30
C MET A 134 7.79 -9.58 -4.89
N GLU A 135 6.58 -9.33 -4.40
CA GLU A 135 6.16 -8.03 -3.86
C GLU A 135 5.84 -8.20 -2.38
N GLU A 136 6.61 -7.54 -1.52
CA GLU A 136 6.41 -7.53 -0.07
C GLU A 136 5.99 -6.13 0.40
N LEU A 137 4.89 -6.06 1.15
CA LEU A 137 4.44 -4.86 1.84
C LEU A 137 4.60 -5.07 3.34
N LEU A 138 5.38 -4.20 4.00
CA LEU A 138 5.49 -4.13 5.45
C LEU A 138 5.02 -2.75 5.93
N ILE A 139 4.24 -2.73 7.01
CA ILE A 139 3.74 -1.49 7.61
C ILE A 139 4.26 -1.36 9.03
N PHE A 140 5.03 -0.30 9.27
CA PHE A 140 5.66 0.02 10.54
C PHE A 140 4.98 1.24 11.16
N ILE A 141 4.79 1.20 12.48
CA ILE A 141 4.19 2.31 13.23
C ILE A 141 4.96 2.54 14.52
N THR A 142 5.23 3.81 14.81
CA THR A 142 5.92 4.27 16.01
C THR A 142 5.07 5.37 16.65
N PRO A 143 4.37 5.09 17.77
CA PRO A 143 3.61 6.10 18.49
C PRO A 143 4.53 7.00 19.31
N HIS A 144 4.12 8.26 19.49
CA HIS A 144 4.79 9.21 20.36
C HIS A 144 3.79 9.96 21.26
N ILE A 145 3.94 9.88 22.59
CA ILE A 145 3.16 10.65 23.56
C ILE A 145 3.79 12.03 23.71
N LEU A 146 3.10 13.07 23.26
CA LEU A 146 3.54 14.45 23.44
C LEU A 146 3.13 14.94 24.83
N LYS A 147 4.12 15.30 25.66
CA LYS A 147 3.86 15.94 26.95
C LYS A 147 3.58 17.44 26.75
N PRO A 148 2.66 18.05 27.52
CA PRO A 148 2.48 19.49 27.51
C PRO A 148 3.82 20.16 27.80
N ARG A 149 4.23 21.11 26.96
CA ARG A 149 5.40 21.94 27.24
C ARG A 149 5.05 22.81 28.43
N THR A 150 5.52 22.43 29.62
CA THR A 150 5.51 23.32 30.78
C THR A 150 6.47 24.46 30.45
N LEU A 151 5.93 25.64 30.14
CA LEU A 151 6.72 26.86 30.12
C LEU A 151 7.19 27.07 31.57
N GLY A 152 8.44 26.71 31.84
CA GLY A 152 9.04 26.88 33.15
C GLY A 152 8.98 28.35 33.56
N GLY A 153 8.39 28.59 34.72
CA GLY A 153 8.70 29.79 35.50
C GLY A 153 10.21 29.89 35.72
N THR A 154 10.76 31.09 35.87
CA THR A 154 11.11 31.71 37.18
C THR A 154 11.76 33.08 36.91
N PRO A 155 12.02 33.95 37.93
CA PRO A 155 11.95 33.75 39.38
C PRO A 155 10.75 34.39 40.09
#